data_AF-A0A2E4HDC1-F1
#
_entry.id   AF-A0A2E4HDC1-F1
#
_cell.length_a   1.000
_cell.length_b   1.000
_cell.length_c   1.000
_cell.angle_alpha   90.00
_cell.angle_beta   90.00
_cell.angle_gamma   90.00
#
_symmetry.space_group_name_H-M   'P 1'
#
loop_
_entity.id
_entity.type
_entity.pdbx_description
1 polymer ?
#
loop_
_entity_poly.entity_id
_entity_poly.type
_entity_poly.pdbx_seq_one_letter_code
_entity_poly.pdbx_strand_id
1 'polypeptide(L)'
;MKTKQFILGALCCLFISTSYAQRSSSTVGTTSPTLPPQDIAYLQSQFINGMVDFVEAVRPFYQPRDTYAQFKSKVLAGYTSSGGKTTIPILPKEGEGMLFKAYTYLSSGKSAAAIAKEDDGKTIGMAYVFTLEEQQKGRSQLDAQAALFGGNAAALDTSALGKQMRKRCKWWQLWCHLLSVVDWINDNGEQILGALSTLTAIVNMF
;
A
#
# COMPACT_ATOMS: atom_id res chain seq x y z
N MET A 1 13.39 -60.98 8.21
CA MET A 1 14.03 -60.45 9.44
C MET A 1 14.03 -58.93 9.30
N LYS A 2 13.00 -58.16 9.68
CA LYS A 2 12.56 -57.69 11.00
C LYS A 2 13.66 -57.14 11.92
N THR A 3 13.41 -55.91 12.40
CA THR A 3 13.99 -55.16 13.55
C THR A 3 15.35 -54.49 13.29
N LYS A 4 15.61 -53.20 13.59
CA LYS A 4 15.17 -52.40 14.75
C LYS A 4 15.05 -50.89 14.43
N GLN A 5 14.04 -50.27 15.04
CA GLN A 5 13.95 -48.83 15.32
C GLN A 5 15.04 -48.43 16.34
N PHE A 6 15.52 -47.19 16.25
CA PHE A 6 16.20 -46.51 17.36
C PHE A 6 15.54 -45.13 17.56
N ILE A 7 14.81 -45.02 18.67
CA ILE A 7 14.41 -43.77 19.31
C ILE A 7 15.31 -43.65 20.55
N LEU A 8 16.09 -42.59 20.63
CA LEU A 8 16.73 -41.99 21.81
C LEU A 8 17.43 -40.74 21.24
N GLY A 9 17.13 -39.51 21.62
CA GLY A 9 16.67 -39.03 22.89
C GLY A 9 17.72 -38.05 23.41
N ALA A 10 17.34 -36.77 23.40
CA ALA A 10 17.60 -35.80 24.45
C ALA A 10 18.82 -34.83 24.36
N LEU A 11 18.46 -33.55 24.57
CA LEU A 11 19.10 -32.52 25.41
C LEU A 11 20.03 -31.43 24.82
N CYS A 12 19.78 -30.22 25.35
CA CYS A 12 20.45 -28.91 25.26
C CYS A 12 20.13 -28.07 24.00
N CYS A 13 19.52 -26.88 24.08
CA CYS A 13 19.54 -25.89 25.16
C CYS A 13 18.15 -25.36 25.55
N LEU A 14 17.93 -25.34 26.86
CA LEU A 14 16.86 -24.70 27.62
C LEU A 14 17.47 -23.44 28.27
N PHE A 15 16.63 -22.44 28.53
CA PHE A 15 16.88 -21.15 29.24
C PHE A 15 17.58 -20.08 28.39
N ILE A 16 16.97 -18.93 28.10
CA ILE A 16 16.60 -17.91 29.10
C ILE A 16 15.16 -17.44 28.93
N SER A 17 14.31 -17.89 29.84
CA SER A 17 13.15 -17.14 30.33
C SER A 17 13.64 -16.15 31.39
N THR A 18 13.76 -14.87 31.06
CA THR A 18 13.81 -13.79 32.06
C THR A 18 12.97 -12.63 31.59
N SER A 19 12.00 -12.28 32.43
CA SER A 19 11.15 -11.09 32.40
C SER A 19 10.26 -10.92 31.16
N TYR A 20 9.15 -11.66 31.18
CA TYR A 20 7.85 -11.01 31.00
C TYR A 20 7.78 -9.82 31.97
N ALA A 21 8.20 -8.64 31.51
CA ALA A 21 7.65 -7.43 32.09
C ALA A 21 6.18 -7.44 31.68
N GLN A 22 5.32 -7.71 32.65
CA GLN A 22 3.88 -7.52 32.57
C GLN A 22 3.64 -6.09 32.05
N ARG A 23 3.38 -5.94 30.74
CA ARG A 23 2.62 -4.78 30.29
C ARG A 23 1.18 -5.11 30.65
N SER A 24 0.86 -4.65 31.84
CA SER A 24 -0.44 -4.66 32.50
C SER A 24 -1.56 -4.62 31.48
N SER A 25 -2.58 -5.45 31.72
CA SER A 25 -3.91 -5.28 31.17
C SER A 25 -4.33 -3.82 31.40
N SER A 26 -4.14 -2.99 30.39
CA SER A 26 -4.76 -1.68 30.33
C SER A 26 -6.20 -1.94 29.93
N THR A 27 -7.07 -1.80 30.91
CA THR A 27 -8.42 -1.28 30.76
C THR A 27 -8.49 -0.45 29.50
N VAL A 28 -9.40 -0.81 28.58
CA VAL A 28 -9.73 -0.02 27.39
C VAL A 28 -10.29 1.32 27.86
N GLY A 29 -9.40 2.23 28.20
CA GLY A 29 -9.67 3.64 28.39
C GLY A 29 -9.80 4.25 26.99
N THR A 30 -10.83 5.09 26.84
CA THR A 30 -11.26 5.77 25.61
C THR A 30 -10.28 6.83 25.08
N THR A 31 -8.98 6.72 25.37
CA THR A 31 -7.96 7.58 24.78
C THR A 31 -7.36 6.85 23.58
N SER A 32 -7.69 7.33 22.37
CA SER A 32 -6.98 6.93 21.14
C SER A 32 -5.46 6.91 21.41
N PRO A 33 -4.73 5.86 20.99
CA PRO A 33 -3.29 5.83 21.15
C PRO A 33 -2.70 7.09 20.50
N THR A 34 -2.14 7.98 21.32
CA THR A 34 -1.49 9.19 20.83
C THR A 34 -0.10 8.76 20.37
N LEU A 35 0.03 8.55 19.05
CA LEU A 35 1.32 8.23 18.47
C LEU A 35 2.33 9.36 18.69
N PRO A 36 3.62 9.04 18.87
CA PRO A 36 4.64 10.05 18.96
C PRO A 36 4.69 10.94 17.70
N PRO A 37 4.86 12.27 17.83
CA PRO A 37 4.89 13.18 16.69
C PRO A 37 5.93 12.82 15.62
N GLN A 38 7.06 12.23 16.03
CA GLN A 38 8.10 11.77 15.11
C GLN A 38 7.64 10.62 14.20
N ASP A 39 6.78 9.72 14.69
CA ASP A 39 6.23 8.62 13.89
C ASP A 39 5.21 9.15 12.89
N ILE A 40 4.40 10.12 13.30
CA ILE A 40 3.44 10.81 12.43
C ILE A 40 4.19 11.49 11.28
N ALA A 41 5.24 12.27 11.59
CA ALA A 41 6.05 12.96 10.57
C ALA A 41 6.80 11.97 9.66
N TYR A 42 7.31 10.87 10.22
CA TYR A 42 7.97 9.81 9.44
C TYR A 42 7.00 9.17 8.44
N LEU A 43 5.83 8.73 8.91
CA LEU A 43 4.81 8.11 8.07
C LEU A 43 4.30 9.08 6.99
N GLN A 44 4.09 10.35 7.35
CA GLN A 44 3.75 11.39 6.39
C GLN A 44 4.79 11.47 5.27
N SER A 45 6.08 11.52 5.63
CA SER A 45 7.17 11.54 4.66
C SER A 45 7.19 10.29 3.77
N GLN A 46 6.92 9.10 4.32
CA GLN A 46 6.83 7.88 3.51
C GLN A 46 5.66 7.93 2.52
N PHE A 47 4.50 8.45 2.93
CA PHE A 47 3.36 8.60 2.02
C PHE A 47 3.59 9.64 0.93
N ILE A 48 4.28 10.74 1.25
CA ILE A 48 4.73 11.74 0.27
C ILE A 48 5.65 11.09 -0.76
N ASN A 49 6.64 10.32 -0.32
CA ASN A 49 7.55 9.59 -1.21
C ASN A 49 6.78 8.57 -2.07
N GLY A 50 5.81 7.85 -1.48
CA GLY A 50 4.93 6.96 -2.22
C GLY A 50 4.11 7.68 -3.30
N MET A 51 3.72 8.94 -3.08
CA MET A 51 3.04 9.74 -4.10
C MET A 51 4.00 10.09 -5.23
N VAL A 52 5.22 10.50 -4.91
CA VAL A 52 6.28 10.78 -5.90
C VAL A 52 6.53 9.54 -6.77
N ASP A 53 6.74 8.39 -6.16
CA ASP A 53 6.99 7.13 -6.86
C ASP A 53 5.80 6.73 -7.73
N PHE A 54 4.58 6.90 -7.23
CA PHE A 54 3.37 6.66 -8.02
C PHE A 54 3.29 7.60 -9.23
N VAL A 55 3.53 8.91 -9.06
CA VAL A 55 3.55 9.87 -10.17
C VAL A 55 4.58 9.47 -11.22
N GLU A 56 5.81 9.15 -10.80
CA GLU A 56 6.87 8.75 -11.73
C GLU A 56 6.54 7.45 -12.46
N ALA A 57 5.89 6.49 -11.79
CA ALA A 57 5.47 5.23 -12.41
C ALA A 57 4.41 5.44 -13.51
N VAL A 58 3.49 6.38 -13.33
CA VAL A 58 2.41 6.66 -14.30
C VAL A 58 2.76 7.79 -15.29
N ARG A 59 3.83 8.55 -15.05
CA ARG A 59 4.32 9.64 -15.91
C ARG A 59 4.44 9.26 -17.39
N PRO A 60 4.94 8.06 -17.78
CA PRO A 60 5.04 7.68 -19.20
C PRO A 60 3.70 7.61 -19.95
N PHE A 61 2.56 7.59 -19.24
CA PHE A 61 1.21 7.50 -19.81
C PHE A 61 0.54 8.86 -19.95
N TYR A 62 1.15 9.91 -19.41
CA TYR A 62 0.70 11.28 -19.60
C TYR A 62 1.36 11.90 -20.83
N GLN A 63 0.55 12.50 -21.69
CA GLN A 63 1.02 13.37 -22.76
C GLN A 63 0.57 14.80 -22.48
N PRO A 64 1.38 15.82 -22.84
CA PRO A 64 0.99 17.21 -22.69
C PRO A 64 -0.40 17.45 -23.30
N ARG A 65 -1.27 18.11 -22.52
CA ARG A 65 -2.67 18.43 -22.86
C ARG A 65 -3.65 17.26 -22.84
N ASP A 66 -3.25 16.08 -22.37
CA ASP A 66 -4.22 15.04 -22.02
C ASP A 66 -5.23 15.59 -21.01
N THR A 67 -6.51 15.25 -21.19
CA THR A 67 -7.51 15.36 -20.14
C THR A 67 -7.32 14.25 -19.11
N TYR A 68 -7.88 14.42 -17.91
CA TYR A 68 -7.85 13.38 -16.90
C TYR A 68 -8.43 12.04 -17.40
N ALA A 69 -9.54 12.08 -18.15
CA ALA A 69 -10.16 10.89 -18.72
C ALA A 69 -9.24 10.15 -19.70
N GLN A 70 -8.51 10.88 -20.54
CA GLN A 70 -7.53 10.30 -21.47
C GLN A 70 -6.34 9.69 -20.74
N PHE A 71 -5.78 10.40 -19.76
CA PHE A 71 -4.71 9.89 -18.91
C PHE A 71 -5.13 8.61 -18.18
N LYS A 72 -6.27 8.63 -17.49
CA LYS A 72 -6.85 7.47 -16.80
C LYS A 72 -7.04 6.29 -17.74
N SER A 73 -7.59 6.53 -18.94
CA SER A 73 -7.75 5.50 -19.97
C SER A 73 -6.42 4.87 -20.39
N LYS A 74 -5.38 5.68 -20.57
CA LYS A 74 -4.02 5.20 -20.92
C LYS A 74 -3.40 4.37 -19.81
N VAL A 75 -3.48 4.82 -18.56
CA VAL A 75 -2.95 4.09 -17.39
C VAL A 75 -3.65 2.75 -17.19
N LEU A 76 -4.98 2.74 -17.34
CA LEU A 76 -5.81 1.54 -17.17
C LEU A 76 -6.00 0.75 -18.47
N ALA A 77 -5.31 1.12 -19.55
CA ALA A 77 -5.45 0.44 -20.83
C ALA A 77 -5.05 -1.04 -20.72
N GLY A 78 -5.97 -1.92 -21.12
CA GLY A 78 -5.81 -3.37 -21.02
C GLY A 78 -6.44 -4.00 -19.77
N TYR A 79 -7.20 -3.24 -18.97
CA TYR A 79 -7.90 -3.76 -17.77
C TYR A 79 -8.84 -4.91 -18.05
N THR A 80 -9.48 -4.93 -19.22
CA THR A 80 -10.11 -6.11 -19.83
C THR A 80 -10.26 -5.84 -21.32
N SER A 81 -9.84 -6.77 -22.17
CA SER A 81 -10.29 -6.83 -23.57
C SER A 81 -11.17 -8.06 -23.68
N SER A 82 -12.44 -7.96 -23.27
CA SER A 82 -13.43 -8.95 -23.64
C SER A 82 -14.08 -8.51 -24.95
N GLY A 83 -13.86 -9.27 -26.03
CA GLY A 83 -14.50 -9.01 -27.32
C GLY A 83 -14.11 -7.68 -28.00
N GLY A 84 -12.90 -7.16 -27.75
CA GLY A 84 -12.39 -5.95 -28.42
C GLY A 84 -12.90 -4.61 -27.87
N LYS A 85 -13.70 -4.60 -26.80
CA LYS A 85 -14.08 -3.38 -26.08
C LYS A 85 -13.24 -3.24 -24.81
N THR A 86 -12.46 -2.17 -24.73
CA THR A 86 -11.77 -1.76 -23.50
C THR A 86 -12.77 -1.04 -22.61
N THR A 87 -13.23 -1.71 -21.54
CA THR A 87 -14.06 -1.06 -20.53
C THR A 87 -13.16 -0.61 -19.39
N ILE A 88 -13.08 0.70 -19.16
CA ILE A 88 -12.38 1.23 -18.00
C ILE A 88 -13.19 0.83 -16.75
N PRO A 89 -12.57 0.23 -15.72
CA PRO A 89 -13.28 -0.14 -14.51
C PRO A 89 -13.81 1.10 -13.78
N ILE A 90 -14.80 0.90 -12.91
CA ILE A 90 -15.17 1.90 -11.92
C ILE A 90 -14.17 1.77 -10.76
N LEU A 91 -13.53 2.86 -10.39
CA LEU A 91 -12.55 2.88 -9.31
C LEU A 91 -13.22 3.27 -8.00
N PRO A 92 -12.78 2.72 -6.85
CA PRO A 92 -13.06 3.31 -5.55
C PRO A 92 -12.50 4.75 -5.47
N LYS A 93 -13.05 5.55 -4.56
CA LYS A 93 -12.69 6.97 -4.40
C LYS A 93 -11.19 7.17 -4.14
N GLU A 94 -10.55 6.25 -3.42
CA GLU A 94 -9.14 6.34 -3.06
C GLU A 94 -8.23 6.17 -4.28
N GLY A 95 -8.52 5.17 -5.12
CA GLY A 95 -7.77 4.97 -6.36
C GLY A 95 -8.05 6.05 -7.41
N GLU A 96 -9.29 6.52 -7.50
CA GLU A 96 -9.65 7.68 -8.32
C GLU A 96 -8.87 8.93 -7.87
N GLY A 97 -8.81 9.17 -6.55
CA GLY A 97 -8.09 10.28 -5.96
C GLY A 97 -6.59 10.23 -6.23
N MET A 98 -5.96 9.05 -6.13
CA MET A 98 -4.56 8.85 -6.49
C MET A 98 -4.28 9.20 -7.94
N LEU A 99 -5.05 8.65 -8.88
CA LEU A 99 -4.86 8.93 -10.31
C LEU A 99 -5.11 10.40 -10.64
N PHE A 100 -6.14 11.00 -10.05
CA PHE A 100 -6.45 12.40 -10.26
C PHE A 100 -5.35 13.33 -9.72
N LYS A 101 -4.81 13.06 -8.52
CA LYS A 101 -3.71 13.85 -7.96
C LYS A 101 -2.43 13.71 -8.80
N ALA A 102 -2.11 12.50 -9.23
CA ALA A 102 -0.99 12.27 -10.15
C ALA A 102 -1.16 13.05 -11.46
N TYR A 103 -2.35 13.01 -12.05
CA TYR A 103 -2.69 13.79 -13.23
C TYR A 103 -2.50 15.30 -13.00
N THR A 104 -2.95 15.84 -11.87
CA THR A 104 -2.80 17.27 -11.55
C THR A 104 -1.33 17.67 -11.44
N TYR A 105 -0.47 16.83 -10.85
CA TYR A 105 0.97 17.09 -10.81
C TYR A 105 1.62 17.03 -12.19
N LEU A 106 1.26 16.03 -13.01
CA LEU A 106 1.78 15.84 -14.36
C LEU A 106 1.35 16.98 -15.30
N SER A 107 0.07 17.35 -15.27
CA SER A 107 -0.48 18.43 -16.09
C SER A 107 0.04 19.81 -15.70
N SER A 108 0.45 19.99 -14.45
CA SER A 108 1.14 21.20 -13.98
C SER A 108 2.66 21.16 -14.19
N GLY A 109 3.20 20.11 -14.81
CA GLY A 109 4.63 19.98 -15.09
C GLY A 109 5.51 19.84 -13.85
N LYS A 110 4.97 19.36 -12.72
CA LYS A 110 5.74 19.25 -11.46
C LYS A 110 6.81 18.16 -11.57
N SER A 111 8.00 18.48 -11.05
CA SER A 111 9.08 17.52 -10.84
C SER A 111 8.85 16.71 -9.57
N ALA A 112 9.51 15.55 -9.46
CA ALA A 112 9.51 14.73 -8.24
C ALA A 112 9.87 15.55 -6.98
N ALA A 113 10.88 16.42 -7.07
CA ALA A 113 11.32 17.27 -5.96
C ALA A 113 10.25 18.32 -5.56
N ALA A 114 9.51 18.88 -6.54
CA ALA A 114 8.42 19.79 -6.23
C ALA A 114 7.26 19.07 -5.55
N ILE A 115 6.91 17.86 -6.01
CA ILE A 115 5.88 17.03 -5.39
C ILE A 115 6.28 16.68 -3.95
N ALA A 116 7.51 16.25 -3.72
CA ALA A 116 8.02 15.89 -2.39
C ALA A 116 7.95 17.05 -1.37
N LYS A 117 7.93 18.30 -1.85
CA LYS A 117 7.85 19.50 -1.00
C LYS A 117 6.40 19.95 -0.72
N GLU A 118 5.47 19.61 -1.62
CA GLU A 118 4.12 20.19 -1.64
C GLU A 118 3.00 19.17 -1.36
N ASP A 119 3.26 17.88 -1.54
CA ASP A 119 2.29 16.84 -1.19
C ASP A 119 2.19 16.70 0.34
N ASP A 120 0.98 16.39 0.82
CA ASP A 120 0.65 16.24 2.24
C ASP A 120 0.69 14.77 2.70
N GLY A 121 0.92 13.82 1.79
CA GLY A 121 0.88 12.38 2.02
C GLY A 121 -0.53 11.79 2.13
N LYS A 122 -1.57 12.63 2.24
CA LYS A 122 -2.91 12.20 2.62
C LYS A 122 -3.55 11.25 1.62
N THR A 123 -3.40 11.53 0.33
CA THR A 123 -4.02 10.74 -0.74
C THR A 123 -3.46 9.31 -0.79
N ILE A 124 -2.14 9.17 -0.68
CA ILE A 124 -1.50 7.85 -0.61
C ILE A 124 -1.83 7.16 0.71
N GLY A 125 -1.83 7.90 1.82
CA GLY A 125 -2.24 7.37 3.11
C GLY A 125 -3.66 6.78 3.10
N MET A 126 -4.62 7.49 2.50
CA MET A 126 -6.01 7.00 2.38
C MET A 126 -6.10 5.76 1.47
N ALA A 127 -5.37 5.75 0.36
CA ALA A 127 -5.31 4.57 -0.49
C ALA A 127 -4.67 3.37 0.23
N TYR A 128 -3.66 3.64 1.05
CA TYR A 128 -3.02 2.62 1.85
C TYR A 128 -3.98 2.01 2.88
N VAL A 129 -4.69 2.86 3.63
CA VAL A 129 -5.78 2.48 4.55
C VAL A 129 -6.82 1.61 3.82
N PHE A 130 -7.28 2.02 2.64
CA PHE A 130 -8.21 1.23 1.83
C PHE A 130 -7.67 -0.18 1.51
N THR A 131 -6.38 -0.33 1.19
CA THR A 131 -5.82 -1.68 0.95
C THR A 131 -5.86 -2.57 2.19
N LEU A 132 -5.68 -2.00 3.38
CA LEU A 132 -5.78 -2.74 4.63
C LEU A 132 -7.24 -3.14 4.92
N GLU A 133 -8.21 -2.26 4.65
CA GLU A 133 -9.64 -2.58 4.76
C GLU A 133 -10.05 -3.73 3.81
N GLU A 134 -9.57 -3.72 2.57
CA GLU A 134 -9.85 -4.78 1.62
C GLU A 134 -9.21 -6.12 2.03
N GLN A 135 -8.02 -6.11 2.64
CA GLN A 135 -7.43 -7.31 3.24
C GLN A 135 -8.26 -7.85 4.41
N GLN A 136 -8.80 -6.97 5.27
CA GLN A 136 -9.70 -7.38 6.35
C GLN A 136 -10.99 -8.03 5.83
N LYS A 137 -11.44 -7.65 4.64
CA LYS A 137 -12.57 -8.30 3.94
C LYS A 137 -12.21 -9.66 3.32
N GLY A 138 -10.97 -10.14 3.53
CA GLY A 138 -10.51 -11.46 3.07
C GLY A 138 -9.85 -11.46 1.69
N ARG A 139 -9.57 -10.29 1.09
CA ARG A 139 -8.79 -10.25 -0.16
C ARG A 139 -7.34 -10.61 0.11
N SER A 140 -6.70 -11.24 -0.88
CA SER A 140 -5.25 -11.39 -0.88
C SER A 140 -4.59 -10.00 -0.85
N GLN A 141 -3.37 -9.93 -0.30
CA GLN A 141 -2.60 -8.69 -0.26
C GLN A 141 -2.45 -8.03 -1.64
N LEU A 142 -2.25 -8.82 -2.70
CA LEU A 142 -2.12 -8.31 -4.06
C LEU A 142 -3.47 -7.83 -4.62
N ASP A 143 -4.55 -8.56 -4.39
CA ASP A 143 -5.87 -8.17 -4.88
C ASP A 143 -6.46 -6.98 -4.13
N ALA A 144 -6.12 -6.80 -2.85
CA ALA A 144 -6.49 -5.62 -2.08
C ALA A 144 -5.86 -4.33 -2.64
N GLN A 145 -4.61 -4.41 -3.12
CA GLN A 145 -3.96 -3.29 -3.81
C GLN A 145 -4.56 -3.07 -5.21
N ALA A 146 -4.82 -4.15 -5.95
CA ALA A 146 -5.46 -4.06 -7.26
C ALA A 146 -6.90 -3.51 -7.20
N ALA A 147 -7.60 -3.70 -6.08
CA ALA A 147 -8.95 -3.19 -5.87
C ALA A 147 -9.03 -1.66 -5.96
N LEU A 148 -7.95 -0.93 -5.65
CA LEU A 148 -7.87 0.53 -5.85
C LEU A 148 -8.12 0.92 -7.30
N PHE A 149 -7.78 0.04 -8.25
CA PHE A 149 -7.94 0.30 -9.67
C PHE A 149 -9.12 -0.47 -10.27
N GLY A 150 -10.01 -1.00 -9.41
CA GLY A 150 -11.33 -1.53 -9.78
C GLY A 150 -11.35 -3.02 -10.17
N GLY A 151 -10.46 -3.85 -9.62
CA GLY A 151 -10.35 -5.27 -10.01
C GLY A 151 -9.24 -6.03 -9.29
N ASN A 152 -8.52 -6.93 -9.99
CA ASN A 152 -7.61 -7.89 -9.39
C ASN A 152 -6.20 -7.86 -10.01
N ALA A 153 -5.24 -8.50 -9.34
CA ALA A 153 -3.83 -8.47 -9.75
C ALA A 153 -3.62 -9.05 -11.15
N ALA A 154 -4.35 -10.12 -11.50
CA ALA A 154 -4.25 -10.76 -12.82
C ALA A 154 -4.68 -9.80 -13.94
N ALA A 155 -5.76 -9.04 -13.76
CA ALA A 155 -6.21 -8.04 -14.72
C ALA A 155 -5.16 -6.95 -14.93
N LEU A 156 -4.63 -6.39 -13.84
CA LEU A 156 -3.61 -5.34 -13.89
C LEU A 156 -2.27 -5.81 -14.48
N ASP A 157 -1.90 -7.08 -14.29
CA ASP A 157 -0.69 -7.64 -14.86
C ASP A 157 -0.74 -7.78 -16.37
N THR A 158 -1.94 -7.90 -16.93
CA THR A 158 -2.13 -7.97 -18.38
C THR A 158 -2.19 -6.60 -19.06
N SER A 159 -2.32 -5.52 -18.27
CA SER A 159 -2.31 -4.14 -18.76
C SER A 159 -0.98 -3.78 -19.45
N ALA A 160 -1.02 -2.78 -20.33
CA ALA A 160 0.17 -2.31 -21.05
C ALA A 160 1.29 -1.89 -20.07
N LEU A 161 0.93 -1.21 -18.98
CA LEU A 161 1.85 -0.76 -17.95
C LEU A 161 2.32 -1.90 -17.03
N GLY A 162 1.44 -2.87 -16.70
CA GLY A 162 1.81 -4.07 -15.96
C GLY A 162 2.90 -4.88 -16.67
N LYS A 163 2.86 -4.94 -17.99
CA LYS A 163 3.88 -5.63 -18.82
C LYS A 163 5.21 -4.88 -18.94
N GLN A 164 5.21 -3.55 -18.84
CA GLN A 164 6.44 -2.74 -18.92
C GLN A 164 7.25 -2.76 -17.62
N MET A 165 6.62 -3.01 -16.46
CA MET A 165 7.26 -2.89 -15.14
C MET A 165 7.87 -4.20 -14.59
N ARG A 166 8.26 -5.16 -15.44
CA ARG A 166 8.63 -6.54 -15.05
C ARG A 166 9.84 -6.71 -14.10
N LYS A 167 10.64 -5.67 -13.84
CA LYS A 167 11.86 -5.74 -12.99
C LYS A 167 11.81 -4.82 -11.76
N ARG A 168 10.68 -4.16 -11.51
CA ARG A 168 10.49 -3.23 -10.37
C ARG A 168 9.11 -3.44 -9.74
N CYS A 169 8.86 -2.83 -8.59
CA CYS A 169 7.51 -2.68 -8.03
C CYS A 169 6.54 -2.25 -9.13
N LYS A 170 5.46 -3.01 -9.34
CA LYS A 170 4.45 -2.61 -10.32
C LYS A 170 3.81 -1.30 -9.86
N TRP A 171 3.41 -0.46 -10.80
CA TRP A 171 2.84 0.87 -10.51
C TRP A 171 1.63 0.83 -9.54
N TRP A 172 0.86 -0.26 -9.56
CA TRP A 172 -0.32 -0.46 -8.73
C TRP A 172 -0.02 -1.14 -7.37
N GLN A 173 1.21 -1.64 -7.17
CA GLN A 173 1.61 -2.35 -5.95
C GLN A 173 2.11 -1.38 -4.87
N LEU A 174 1.18 -0.67 -4.23
CA LEU A 174 1.47 0.30 -3.16
C LEU A 174 2.37 -0.23 -2.05
N TRP A 175 2.21 -1.49 -1.59
CA TRP A 175 3.10 -2.05 -0.55
C TRP A 175 4.56 -2.09 -0.99
N CYS A 176 4.81 -2.32 -2.27
CA CYS A 176 6.17 -2.37 -2.79
C CYS A 176 6.82 -0.97 -2.81
N HIS A 177 6.03 0.07 -3.04
CA HIS A 177 6.49 1.47 -2.98
C HIS A 177 6.50 2.03 -1.54
N LEU A 178 5.82 1.38 -0.61
CA LEU A 178 5.68 1.80 0.80
C LEU A 178 6.28 0.78 1.78
N LEU A 179 7.33 0.06 1.40
CA LEU A 179 7.96 -0.96 2.27
C LEU A 179 8.32 -0.38 3.65
N SER A 180 8.83 0.85 3.71
CA SER A 180 9.14 1.55 4.97
C SER A 180 7.94 1.73 5.91
N VAL A 181 6.72 1.82 5.37
CA VAL A 181 5.48 1.87 6.17
C VAL A 181 5.09 0.47 6.64
N VAL A 182 5.28 -0.54 5.80
CA VAL A 182 5.04 -1.94 6.15
C VAL A 182 5.96 -2.38 7.29
N ASP A 183 7.25 -2.06 7.19
CA ASP A 183 8.26 -2.34 8.20
C ASP A 183 7.90 -1.65 9.53
N TRP A 184 7.50 -0.37 9.48
CA TRP A 184 7.04 0.36 10.67
C TRP A 184 5.83 -0.31 11.34
N ILE A 185 4.84 -0.79 10.59
CA ILE A 185 3.68 -1.50 11.16
C ILE A 185 4.11 -2.79 11.87
N ASN A 186 4.98 -3.57 11.22
CA ASN A 186 5.48 -4.83 11.77
C ASN A 186 6.29 -4.60 13.06
N ASP A 187 7.17 -3.60 13.07
CA ASP A 187 8.05 -3.28 14.19
C ASP A 187 7.28 -2.71 15.40
N ASN A 188 6.15 -2.04 15.17
CA ASN A 188 5.31 -1.46 16.23
C ASN A 188 4.24 -2.42 16.76
N GLY A 189 4.23 -3.69 16.32
CA GLY A 189 3.43 -4.76 16.91
C GLY A 189 1.91 -4.61 16.75
N GLU A 190 1.44 -3.67 15.92
CA GLU A 190 0.04 -3.57 15.59
C GLU A 190 -0.31 -4.66 14.56
N GLN A 191 -1.09 -5.67 14.97
CA GLN A 191 -1.77 -6.52 13.99
C GLN A 191 -2.52 -5.61 12.99
N ILE A 192 -2.69 -6.06 11.73
CA ILE A 192 -3.36 -5.28 10.66
C ILE A 192 -4.66 -4.58 11.12
N LEU A 193 -5.39 -5.18 12.08
CA LEU A 193 -6.58 -4.61 12.73
C LEU A 193 -6.31 -3.37 13.62
N GLY A 194 -5.22 -3.36 14.40
CA GLY A 194 -4.77 -2.18 15.16
C GLY A 194 -4.25 -1.09 14.23
N ALA A 195 -3.44 -1.49 13.25
CA ALA A 195 -2.82 -0.62 12.25
C ALA A 195 -3.84 0.20 11.47
N LEU A 196 -5.00 -0.38 11.13
CA LEU A 196 -6.02 0.35 10.38
C LEU A 196 -6.54 1.58 11.13
N SER A 197 -6.92 1.42 12.40
CA SER A 197 -7.48 2.52 13.19
C SER A 197 -6.43 3.61 13.46
N THR A 198 -5.20 3.20 13.76
CA THR A 198 -4.04 4.05 14.00
C THR A 198 -3.66 4.82 12.73
N LEU A 199 -3.52 4.15 11.59
CA LEU A 199 -3.20 4.79 10.30
C LEU A 199 -4.30 5.71 9.81
N THR A 200 -5.58 5.33 9.99
CA THR A 200 -6.70 6.20 9.65
C THR A 200 -6.67 7.49 10.46
N ALA A 201 -6.38 7.40 11.77
CA ALA A 201 -6.21 8.58 12.60
C ALA A 201 -5.05 9.45 12.13
N ILE A 202 -3.88 8.85 11.86
CA ILE A 202 -2.68 9.56 11.35
C ILE A 202 -2.98 10.30 10.05
N VAL A 203 -3.58 9.62 9.07
CA VAL A 203 -3.84 10.19 7.74
C VAL A 203 -4.84 11.36 7.82
N ASN A 204 -5.72 11.37 8.82
CA ASN A 204 -6.62 12.49 9.07
C ASN A 204 -5.97 13.66 9.84
N MET A 205 -4.78 13.48 10.40
CA MET A 205 -3.99 14.55 11.04
C MET A 205 -3.17 15.35 10.03
N PHE A 206 -2.97 14.83 8.82
CA PHE A 206 -2.43 15.57 7.67
C PHE A 206 -3.53 16.43 7.03
#